data_AF-A0A917P415-F1
#
_entry.id   AF-A0A917P415-F1
#
_cell.length_a   1.000
_cell.length_b   1.000
_cell.length_c   1.000
_cell.angle_alpha   90.00
_cell.angle_beta   90.00
_cell.angle_gamma   90.00
#
_symmetry.space_group_name_H-M   'P 1'
#
loop_
_entity.id
_entity.type
_entity.pdbx_description
1 polymer ?
#
loop_
_entity_poly.entity_id
_entity_poly.type
_entity_poly.pdbx_seq_one_letter_code
_entity_poly.pdbx_strand_id
1 'polypeptide(L)' 'MQTRALHAYLRRRNVNARHRDLLAAEGKERARIRSEKGIRWSGRPLATAA' A
#
# COMPACT_ATOMS: atom_id res chain seq x y z
N MET A 1 -22.39 25.41 3.16
CA MET A 1 -22.69 24.03 2.71
C MET A 1 -21.48 23.46 1.96
N GLN A 2 -20.65 22.62 2.61
CA GLN A 2 -19.41 22.04 2.06
C GLN A 2 -19.65 20.70 1.35
N THR A 3 -20.58 20.66 0.39
CA THR A 3 -20.98 19.42 -0.29
C THR A 3 -19.87 18.85 -1.18
N ARG A 4 -19.06 19.71 -1.81
CA ARG A 4 -17.95 19.29 -2.69
C ARG A 4 -16.84 18.54 -1.95
N ALA A 5 -16.43 19.01 -0.77
CA ALA A 5 -15.38 18.37 0.04
C ALA A 5 -15.87 17.01 0.57
N LEU A 6 -17.11 16.94 1.04
CA LEU A 6 -17.73 15.69 1.49
C LEU A 6 -17.83 14.66 0.34
N HIS A 7 -18.24 15.09 -0.85
CA HIS A 7 -18.33 14.20 -2.00
C HIS A 7 -16.97 13.68 -2.44
N ALA A 8 -15.93 14.53 -2.43
CA ALA A 8 -14.56 14.10 -2.72
C ALA A 8 -14.06 13.07 -1.71
N TYR A 9 -14.32 13.31 -0.42
CA TYR A 9 -13.96 12.39 0.67
C TYR A 9 -14.67 11.04 0.53
N LEU A 10 -15.99 11.04 0.31
CA LEU A 10 -16.78 9.83 0.15
C LEU A 10 -16.39 9.03 -1.09
N ARG A 11 -16.08 9.71 -2.21
CA ARG A 11 -15.59 9.04 -3.42
C ARG A 11 -14.29 8.32 -3.16
N ARG A 12 -13.32 8.97 -2.51
CA ARG A 12 -12.03 8.35 -2.15
C ARG A 12 -12.24 7.14 -1.22
N ARG A 13 -13.06 7.30 -0.19
CA ARG A 13 -13.33 6.24 0.79
C ARG A 13 -13.98 5.02 0.15
N ASN A 14 -14.98 5.23 -0.72
CA ASN A 14 -15.68 4.14 -1.40
C ASN A 14 -14.79 3.41 -2.42
N VAL A 15 -13.93 4.12 -3.15
CA VAL A 15 -12.96 3.48 -4.07
C VAL A 15 -12.00 2.57 -3.31
N ASN A 16 -11.52 3.03 -2.15
CA ASN A 16 -10.62 2.23 -1.30
C ASN A 16 -11.35 1.04 -0.64
N ALA A 17 -12.64 1.17 -0.32
CA ALA A 17 -13.43 0.09 0.26
C ALA A 17 -13.72 -1.03 -0.75
N ARG A 18 -14.02 -0.67 -2.01
CA ARG A 18 -14.32 -1.63 -3.09
C ARG A 18 -13.12 -2.48 -3.51
N HIS A 19 -11.90 -1.97 -3.35
CA HIS A 19 -10.67 -2.64 -3.80
C HIS A 19 -9.78 -3.07 -2.64
N ARG A 20 -10.37 -3.34 -1.47
CA ARG A 20 -9.62 -3.74 -0.28
C ARG A 20 -8.78 -4.98 -0.53
N ASP A 21 -9.32 -5.95 -1.27
CA ASP A 21 -8.61 -7.20 -1.57
C ASP A 21 -7.46 -6.99 -2.56
N LEU A 22 -7.60 -6.09 -3.53
CA LEU A 22 -6.49 -5.71 -4.42
C LEU A 22 -5.39 -4.97 -3.66
N LEU A 23 -5.75 -4.06 -2.74
CA LEU A 23 -4.77 -3.36 -1.89
C LEU A 23 -4.06 -4.33 -0.93
N ALA A 24 -4.79 -5.30 -0.39
CA ALA A 24 -4.22 -6.35 0.44
C ALA A 24 -3.29 -7.26 -0.36
N ALA A 25 -3.69 -7.64 -1.58
CA ALA A 25 -2.87 -8.45 -2.49
C ALA A 25 -1.61 -7.69 -2.92
N GLU A 26 -1.73 -6.43 -3.31
CA GLU A 26 -0.59 -5.58 -3.68
C GLU A 26 0.37 -5.36 -2.49
N GLY A 27 -0.18 -5.17 -1.28
CA GLY A 27 0.61 -5.09 -0.06
C GLY A 27 1.41 -6.36 0.23
N LYS A 28 0.80 -7.53 0.05
CA LYS A 28 1.46 -8.84 0.17
C LYS A 28 2.56 -9.01 -0.87
N GLU A 29 2.28 -8.64 -2.13
CA GLU A 29 3.26 -8.74 -3.21
C GLU A 29 4.45 -7.81 -2.98
N ARG A 30 4.21 -6.57 -2.54
CA ARG A 30 5.29 -5.64 -2.17
C ARG A 30 6.11 -6.15 -0.99
N ALA A 31 5.49 -6.82 -0.02
CA ALA A 31 6.20 -7.46 1.09
C ALA A 31 7.05 -8.64 0.61
N ARG A 32 6.54 -9.46 -0.32
CA ARG A 32 7.29 -10.54 -0.97
C ARG A 32 8.50 -10.01 -1.73
N ILE A 33 8.29 -9.05 -2.63
CA ILE A 33 9.36 -8.39 -3.38
C ILE A 33 10.42 -7.80 -2.44
N ARG A 34 9.98 -7.20 -1.32
CA ARG A 34 10.89 -6.64 -0.32
C ARG A 34 11.73 -7.73 0.38
N SER A 35 11.11 -8.85 0.74
CA SER A 35 11.79 -9.99 1.35
C SER A 35 12.79 -10.64 0.39
N GLU A 36 12.40 -10.80 -0.87
CA GLU A 36 13.23 -11.38 -1.92
C GLU A 36 14.45 -10.50 -2.23
N LYS A 37 14.24 -9.19 -2.31
CA LYS A 37 15.34 -8.23 -2.50
C LYS A 37 16.14 -7.95 -1.22
N GLY A 38 15.71 -8.52 -0.08
CA GLY A 38 16.30 -8.24 1.23
C GLY A 38 16.27 -6.76 1.61
N ILE A 39 15.28 -5.96 1.20
CA ILE A 39 15.28 -4.51 1.48
C ILE A 39 14.59 -4.23 2.82
N ARG A 40 15.23 -3.53 3.75
CA ARG A 40 14.58 -3.09 4.99
C ARG A 40 13.53 -2.03 4.69
N TRP A 41 12.52 -1.88 5.55
CA TRP A 41 11.52 -0.80 5.45
C TRP A 41 12.13 0.62 5.30
N SER A 42 13.36 0.81 5.77
CA SER A 42 14.15 2.04 5.61
C SER A 42 14.75 2.22 4.21
N GLY A 43 14.47 1.34 3.25
CA GLY A 43 15.02 1.36 1.88
C GLY A 43 16.46 0.85 1.76
N ARG A 44 17.05 0.33 2.84
CA ARG A 44 18.44 -0.16 2.84
C ARG A 44 18.48 -1.66 2.56
N PRO A 45 19.27 -2.14 1.58
CA PRO A 45 19.45 -3.56 1.36
C PRO A 45 20.10 -4.22 2.59
N LEU A 46 19.62 -5.39 2.96
CA LEU A 46 20.21 -6.29 3.95
C LEU A 46 21.52 -6.79 3.34
N ALA A 47 22.62 -6.56 4.03
CA ALA A 47 23.90 -7.15 3.66
C ALA A 47 23.75 -8.68 3.81
N THR A 48 23.95 -9.42 2.71
CA THR A 48 24.14 -10.86 2.76
C THR A 48 25.37 -11.13 3.63
N ALA A 49 25.21 -11.90 4.71
CA ALA A 49 26.33 -12.36 5.50
C ALA A 49 27.21 -13.25 4.62
N ALA A 50 28.52 -12.95 4.61
CA ALA A 50 29.54 -13.69 3.86
C ALA A 50 29.82 -15.07 4.48
#